data_AF-A0A2D4Q115-F1
#
_entry.id   AF-A0A2D4Q115-F1
#
_cell.length_a   1.000
_cell.length_b   1.000
_cell.length_c   1.000
_cell.angle_alpha   90.00
_cell.angle_beta   90.00
_cell.angle_gamma   90.00
#
_symmetry.space_group_name_H-M   'P 1'
#
loop_
_entity.id
_entity.type
_entity.pdbx_description
1 polymer ?
#
loop_
_entity_poly.entity_id
_entity_poly.type
_entity_poly.pdbx_seq_one_letter_code
_entity_poly.pdbx_strand_id
1 'polypeptide(L)'
;YMGMIKCKQFLMTYLSEVRSTDVTNGYKEDIDTALLKLYAESNHESLLDLLVSENFCLLSDSAAWLEKHKKFFALGLLYHSNGQDAAALQLWIQIVNGEIQDSTRTDLYDYIVDFLTSCSDHELVWKYAEWILEHNEEVGVYIFTKRPLEDQEKNSFNQDDVIKCLKK
;
A
#
# COMPACT_ATOMS: atom_id res chain seq x y z
N TYR A 1 23.72 21.29 -13.18
CA TYR A 1 22.31 20.89 -13.06
C TYR A 1 21.85 19.94 -14.18
N MET A 2 21.93 20.30 -15.47
CA MET A 2 21.51 19.40 -16.57
C MET A 2 22.18 18.02 -16.62
N GLY A 3 23.48 17.92 -16.28
CA GLY A 3 24.19 16.63 -16.26
C GLY A 3 23.65 15.65 -15.22
N MET A 4 23.31 16.15 -14.02
CA MET A 4 22.84 15.30 -12.91
C MET A 4 21.45 14.70 -13.20
N ILE A 5 20.56 15.45 -13.87
CA ILE A 5 19.24 14.96 -14.29
C ILE A 5 19.39 13.82 -15.32
N LYS A 6 20.27 14.00 -16.32
CA LYS A 6 20.54 12.96 -17.32
C LYS A 6 21.15 11.69 -16.71
N CYS A 7 22.05 11.84 -15.73
CA CYS A 7 22.61 10.70 -15.00
C CYS A 7 21.54 9.93 -14.22
N LYS A 8 20.62 10.63 -13.53
CA LYS A 8 19.51 9.97 -12.81
C LYS A 8 18.57 9.25 -13.78
N GLN A 9 18.21 9.87 -14.90
CA GLN A 9 17.38 9.23 -15.93
C GLN A 9 18.04 7.97 -16.49
N PHE A 10 19.31 8.07 -16.88
CA PHE A 10 20.08 6.91 -17.35
C PHE A 10 20.10 5.79 -16.30
N LEU A 11 20.36 6.13 -15.03
CA LEU A 11 20.41 5.14 -13.96
C LEU A 11 19.04 4.49 -13.71
N MET A 12 17.96 5.26 -13.71
CA MET A 12 16.60 4.72 -13.58
C MET A 12 16.28 3.74 -14.71
N THR A 13 16.55 4.11 -15.96
CA THR A 13 16.34 3.23 -17.13
C THR A 13 17.17 1.95 -17.00
N TYR A 14 18.48 2.08 -16.78
CA TYR A 14 19.37 0.94 -16.66
C TYR A 14 18.95 -0.02 -15.54
N LEU A 15 18.70 0.49 -14.32
CA LEU A 15 18.28 -0.33 -13.19
C LEU A 15 16.93 -1.02 -13.45
N SER A 16 15.97 -0.32 -14.06
CA SER A 16 14.66 -0.89 -14.38
C SER A 16 14.74 -2.02 -15.42
N GLU A 17 15.65 -1.90 -16.40
CA GLU A 17 15.86 -2.92 -17.43
C GLU A 17 16.53 -4.17 -16.86
N VAL A 18 17.52 -4.00 -15.98
CA VAL A 18 18.26 -5.14 -15.41
C VAL A 18 17.51 -5.84 -14.27
N ARG A 19 16.55 -5.16 -13.61
CA ARG A 19 15.78 -5.67 -12.46
C ARG A 19 15.20 -7.06 -12.69
N SER A 20 14.66 -7.32 -13.88
CA SER A 20 14.00 -8.59 -14.23
C SER A 20 14.96 -9.63 -14.81
N THR A 21 16.27 -9.38 -14.79
CA THR A 21 17.28 -10.26 -15.40
C THR A 21 18.04 -11.05 -14.34
N ASP A 22 18.45 -12.27 -14.69
CA ASP A 22 19.25 -13.15 -13.81
C ASP A 22 20.61 -12.57 -13.45
N VAL A 23 21.10 -11.59 -14.21
CA VAL A 23 22.37 -10.87 -13.96
C VAL A 23 22.37 -10.18 -12.58
N THR A 24 21.18 -9.88 -12.05
CA THR A 24 21.01 -9.17 -10.79
C THR A 24 20.64 -10.07 -9.61
N ASN A 25 20.64 -11.40 -9.82
CA ASN A 25 20.39 -12.35 -8.73
C ASN A 25 21.45 -12.18 -7.64
N GLY A 26 21.03 -11.67 -6.49
CA GLY A 26 21.91 -11.28 -5.36
C GLY A 26 21.92 -9.79 -5.03
N TYR A 27 21.44 -8.93 -5.93
CA TYR A 27 21.40 -7.46 -5.75
C TYR A 27 19.99 -6.88 -5.82
N LYS A 28 18.95 -7.73 -5.73
CA LYS A 28 17.55 -7.30 -5.87
C LYS A 28 17.17 -6.22 -4.86
N GLU A 29 17.60 -6.35 -3.60
CA GLU A 29 17.35 -5.34 -2.56
C GLU A 29 18.00 -4.00 -2.87
N ASP A 30 19.27 -3.99 -3.28
CA ASP A 30 19.98 -2.77 -3.64
C ASP A 30 19.33 -2.06 -4.83
N ILE A 31 18.94 -2.83 -5.85
CA ILE A 31 18.30 -2.32 -7.07
C ILE A 31 16.93 -1.73 -6.74
N ASP A 32 16.08 -2.46 -6.03
CA ASP A 32 14.73 -2.02 -5.70
C ASP A 32 14.76 -0.81 -4.76
N THR A 33 15.65 -0.81 -3.75
CA THR A 33 15.87 0.34 -2.88
C THR A 33 16.35 1.57 -3.67
N ALA A 34 17.28 1.39 -4.61
CA ALA A 34 17.78 2.49 -5.44
C ALA A 34 16.71 3.05 -6.37
N LEU A 35 15.94 2.18 -7.05
CA LEU A 35 14.82 2.56 -7.89
C LEU A 35 13.75 3.32 -7.11
N LEU A 36 13.35 2.82 -5.94
CA LEU A 36 12.41 3.49 -5.05
C LEU A 36 12.89 4.89 -4.70
N LYS A 37 14.16 5.04 -4.29
CA LYS A 37 14.73 6.35 -3.92
C LYS A 37 14.72 7.33 -5.11
N LEU A 38 15.10 6.87 -6.29
CA LEU A 38 15.12 7.67 -7.52
C LEU A 38 13.71 8.06 -8.00
N TYR A 39 12.77 7.12 -7.97
CA TYR A 39 11.38 7.35 -8.37
C TYR A 39 10.67 8.30 -7.41
N ALA A 40 10.84 8.12 -6.09
CA ALA A 40 10.26 9.00 -5.08
C ALA A 40 10.79 10.43 -5.19
N GLU A 41 12.11 10.61 -5.37
CA GLU A 41 12.72 11.93 -5.50
C GLU A 41 12.30 12.64 -6.80
N SER A 42 12.11 11.88 -7.88
CA SER A 42 11.81 12.42 -9.20
C SER A 42 10.31 12.55 -9.51
N ASN A 43 9.43 12.16 -8.57
CA ASN A 43 7.98 12.01 -8.82
C ASN A 43 7.68 11.13 -10.04
N HIS A 44 8.42 10.03 -10.19
CA HIS A 44 8.28 9.13 -11.34
C HIS A 44 7.02 8.26 -11.19
N GLU A 45 6.30 8.06 -12.29
CA GLU A 45 5.04 7.29 -12.31
C GLU A 45 5.21 5.83 -11.85
N SER A 46 6.33 5.21 -12.22
CA SER A 46 6.66 3.82 -11.87
C SER A 46 6.90 3.54 -10.38
N LEU A 47 6.84 4.55 -9.50
CA LEU A 47 6.99 4.33 -8.06
C LEU A 47 5.92 3.36 -7.52
N LEU A 48 4.67 3.57 -7.92
CA LEU A 48 3.56 2.74 -7.44
C LEU A 48 3.62 1.34 -8.04
N ASP A 49 3.96 1.23 -9.33
CA ASP A 49 4.11 -0.05 -10.02
C ASP A 49 5.17 -0.93 -9.33
N LEU A 50 6.30 -0.33 -8.93
CA LEU A 50 7.34 -1.03 -8.17
C LEU A 50 6.79 -1.60 -6.86
N LEU A 51 6.06 -0.80 -6.10
CA LEU A 51 5.59 -1.14 -4.74
C LEU A 51 4.37 -2.06 -4.71
N VAL A 52 3.56 -2.09 -5.76
CA VAL A 52 2.46 -3.06 -5.91
C VAL A 52 2.96 -4.41 -6.41
N SER A 53 4.10 -4.45 -7.10
CA SER A 53 4.75 -5.70 -7.51
C SER A 53 5.57 -6.34 -6.38
N GLU A 54 5.94 -7.62 -6.54
CA GLU A 54 6.99 -8.22 -5.71
C GLU A 54 8.24 -7.34 -5.75
N ASN A 55 8.69 -6.89 -4.60
CA ASN A 55 9.83 -6.02 -4.46
C ASN A 55 10.64 -6.37 -3.22
N PHE A 56 11.91 -5.99 -3.24
CA PHE A 56 12.89 -6.31 -2.20
C PHE A 56 13.41 -5.03 -1.54
N CYS A 57 12.63 -3.94 -1.55
CA CYS A 57 13.08 -2.67 -0.99
C CYS A 57 13.45 -2.82 0.49
N LEU A 58 14.63 -2.34 0.87
CA LEU A 58 15.05 -2.32 2.27
C LEU A 58 14.11 -1.40 3.07
N LEU A 59 13.28 -1.98 3.94
CA LEU A 59 12.17 -1.29 4.58
C LEU A 59 12.60 -0.03 5.35
N SER A 60 13.62 -0.12 6.21
CA SER A 60 14.07 0.99 7.05
C SER A 60 14.53 2.20 6.23
N ASP A 61 15.36 1.95 5.23
CA ASP A 61 15.91 2.95 4.33
C ASP A 61 14.86 3.57 3.41
N SER A 62 13.98 2.72 2.89
CA SER A 62 12.94 3.10 1.93
C SER A 62 11.83 3.89 2.61
N ALA A 63 11.42 3.48 3.82
CA ALA A 63 10.39 4.17 4.59
C ALA A 63 10.81 5.61 4.93
N ALA A 64 12.01 5.77 5.51
CA ALA A 64 12.55 7.10 5.83
C ALA A 64 12.67 8.00 4.59
N TRP A 65 12.97 7.40 3.42
CA TRP A 65 13.05 8.15 2.17
C TRP A 65 11.69 8.57 1.64
N LEU A 66 10.68 7.69 1.68
CA LEU A 66 9.31 8.02 1.27
C LEU A 66 8.71 9.09 2.18
N GLU A 67 8.91 9.03 3.49
CA GLU A 67 8.50 10.06 4.44
C GLU A 67 9.13 11.41 4.12
N LYS A 68 10.45 11.44 3.93
CA LYS A 68 11.20 12.65 3.56
C LYS A 68 10.65 13.30 2.28
N HIS A 69 10.22 12.49 1.32
CA HIS A 69 9.66 12.94 0.04
C HIS A 69 8.12 13.05 0.04
N LYS A 70 7.47 12.89 1.20
CA LYS A 70 6.02 12.99 1.39
C LYS A 70 5.23 12.05 0.47
N LYS A 71 5.71 10.81 0.33
CA LYS A 71 5.09 9.74 -0.46
C LYS A 71 4.36 8.77 0.46
N PHE A 72 3.33 9.25 1.14
CA PHE A 72 2.67 8.52 2.23
C PHE A 72 1.78 7.39 1.72
N PHE A 73 1.07 7.56 0.59
CA PHE A 73 0.34 6.46 -0.02
C PHE A 73 1.29 5.31 -0.41
N ALA A 74 2.41 5.65 -1.06
CA ALA A 74 3.47 4.70 -1.41
C ALA A 74 4.11 4.05 -0.17
N LEU A 75 4.30 4.80 0.91
CA LEU A 75 4.78 4.25 2.18
C LEU A 75 3.85 3.18 2.74
N GLY A 76 2.53 3.37 2.61
CA GLY A 76 1.57 2.33 2.98
C GLY A 76 1.69 1.07 2.12
N LEU A 77 1.93 1.20 0.81
CA LEU A 77 2.21 0.05 -0.06
C LEU A 77 3.51 -0.69 0.34
N LEU A 78 4.54 0.05 0.73
CA LEU A 78 5.78 -0.53 1.25
C LEU A 78 5.53 -1.32 2.55
N TYR A 79 4.75 -0.78 3.47
CA TYR A 79 4.37 -1.51 4.69
C TYR A 79 3.56 -2.77 4.38
N HIS A 80 2.59 -2.68 3.47
CA HIS A 80 1.79 -3.84 3.04
C HIS A 80 2.66 -4.95 2.43
N SER A 81 3.54 -4.61 1.47
CA SER A 81 4.44 -5.60 0.86
C SER A 81 5.44 -6.24 1.85
N ASN A 82 5.62 -5.64 3.04
CA ASN A 82 6.40 -6.18 4.15
C ASN A 82 5.54 -6.85 5.24
N GLY A 83 4.25 -7.11 4.98
CA GLY A 83 3.34 -7.76 5.93
C GLY A 83 2.93 -6.89 7.12
N GLN A 84 3.07 -5.57 7.02
CA GLN A 84 2.72 -4.60 8.07
C GLN A 84 1.38 -3.90 7.77
N ASP A 85 0.34 -4.69 7.51
CA ASP A 85 -0.97 -4.19 7.06
C ASP A 85 -1.61 -3.19 8.04
N ALA A 86 -1.44 -3.39 9.35
CA ALA A 86 -1.92 -2.45 10.35
C ALA A 86 -1.28 -1.06 10.24
N ALA A 87 0.02 -0.99 9.92
CA ALA A 87 0.73 0.27 9.71
C ALA A 87 0.30 0.93 8.38
N ALA A 88 0.12 0.11 7.33
CA ALA A 88 -0.38 0.59 6.04
C ALA A 88 -1.78 1.23 6.18
N LEU A 89 -2.73 0.51 6.81
CA LEU A 89 -4.09 0.99 7.03
C LEU A 89 -4.12 2.25 7.88
N GLN A 90 -3.36 2.29 8.99
CA GLN A 90 -3.29 3.48 9.82
C GLN A 90 -2.84 4.69 9.00
N LEU A 91 -1.80 4.54 8.17
CA LEU A 91 -1.29 5.63 7.35
C LEU A 91 -2.31 6.08 6.28
N TRP A 92 -2.96 5.14 5.60
CA TRP A 92 -3.99 5.48 4.60
C TRP A 92 -5.22 6.16 5.22
N ILE A 93 -5.64 5.72 6.41
CA ILE A 93 -6.74 6.35 7.16
C ILE A 93 -6.38 7.80 7.53
N GLN A 94 -5.15 8.06 7.98
CA GLN A 94 -4.69 9.42 8.26
C GLN A 94 -4.73 10.33 7.03
N ILE A 95 -4.49 9.78 5.83
CA ILE A 95 -4.63 10.52 4.58
C ILE A 95 -6.11 10.83 4.31
N VAL A 96 -7.00 9.83 4.41
CA VAL A 96 -8.44 10.02 4.17
C VAL A 96 -9.06 11.02 5.16
N ASN A 97 -8.65 10.97 6.43
CA ASN A 97 -9.08 11.92 7.46
C ASN A 97 -8.50 13.34 7.27
N GLY A 98 -7.57 13.52 6.33
CA GLY A 98 -6.91 14.80 6.06
C GLY A 98 -5.82 15.20 7.06
N GLU A 99 -5.42 14.28 7.97
CA GLU A 99 -4.32 14.48 8.92
C GLU A 99 -2.96 14.54 8.21
N ILE A 100 -2.82 13.76 7.13
CA ILE A 100 -1.64 13.72 6.26
C ILE A 100 -2.05 14.13 4.85
N GLN A 101 -1.27 15.03 4.24
CA GLN A 101 -1.52 15.47 2.88
C GLN A 101 -0.82 14.55 1.88
N ASP A 102 -1.61 13.78 1.14
CA ASP A 102 -1.15 12.99 -0.01
C ASP A 102 -2.30 12.87 -1.02
N SER A 103 -2.11 13.45 -2.21
CA SER A 103 -3.12 13.44 -3.29
C SER A 103 -2.81 12.41 -4.38
N THR A 104 -1.93 11.44 -4.10
CA THR A 104 -1.53 10.42 -5.08
C THR A 104 -2.72 9.59 -5.55
N ARG A 105 -3.70 9.37 -4.68
CA ARG A 105 -4.86 8.53 -4.94
C ARG A 105 -6.15 9.20 -4.46
N THR A 106 -7.08 9.45 -5.38
CA THR A 106 -8.36 10.13 -5.08
C THR A 106 -9.44 9.17 -4.55
N ASP A 107 -9.35 7.90 -4.92
CA ASP A 107 -10.23 6.79 -4.52
C ASP A 107 -9.69 6.04 -3.27
N LEU A 108 -8.92 6.71 -2.41
CA LEU A 108 -8.20 6.02 -1.32
C LEU A 108 -9.14 5.34 -0.32
N TYR A 109 -10.31 5.92 -0.03
CA TYR A 109 -11.30 5.29 0.83
C TYR A 109 -11.80 3.97 0.23
N ASP A 110 -12.20 3.97 -1.06
CA ASP A 110 -12.65 2.77 -1.76
C ASP A 110 -11.54 1.71 -1.82
N TYR A 111 -10.30 2.13 -2.03
CA TYR A 111 -9.14 1.25 -1.98
C TYR A 111 -8.96 0.56 -0.61
N ILE A 112 -9.15 1.30 0.50
CA ILE A 112 -9.10 0.70 1.86
C ILE A 112 -10.24 -0.30 2.05
N VAL A 113 -11.45 0.01 1.54
CA VAL A 113 -12.59 -0.92 1.60
C VAL A 113 -12.28 -2.20 0.85
N ASP A 114 -11.76 -2.12 -0.38
CA ASP A 114 -11.40 -3.28 -1.19
C ASP A 114 -10.28 -4.10 -0.52
N PHE A 115 -9.31 -3.42 0.07
CA PHE A 115 -8.25 -4.03 0.86
C PHE A 115 -8.82 -4.83 2.04
N LEU A 116 -9.66 -4.23 2.88
CA LEU A 116 -10.28 -4.91 4.02
C LEU A 116 -11.25 -6.02 3.58
N THR A 117 -11.95 -5.84 2.47
CA THR A 117 -12.85 -6.85 1.89
C THR A 117 -12.10 -8.10 1.46
N SER A 118 -10.84 -7.97 1.02
CA SER A 118 -9.97 -9.10 0.65
C SER A 118 -9.03 -9.57 1.77
N CYS A 119 -8.89 -8.80 2.85
CA CYS A 119 -7.98 -9.09 3.96
C CYS A 119 -8.40 -10.33 4.76
N SER A 120 -7.54 -11.33 4.89
CA SER A 120 -7.81 -12.56 5.65
C SER A 120 -7.68 -12.40 7.17
N ASP A 121 -7.06 -11.31 7.65
CA ASP A 121 -6.95 -11.01 9.07
C ASP A 121 -8.26 -10.39 9.58
N HIS A 122 -9.10 -11.23 10.19
CA HIS A 122 -10.38 -10.80 10.75
C HIS A 122 -10.23 -9.83 11.91
N GLU A 123 -9.18 -9.94 12.73
CA GLU A 123 -8.96 -8.99 13.83
C GLU A 123 -8.70 -7.60 13.27
N LEU A 124 -7.95 -7.52 12.18
CA LEU A 124 -7.68 -6.27 11.47
C LEU A 124 -8.97 -5.70 10.86
N VAL A 125 -9.78 -6.53 10.20
CA VAL A 125 -11.08 -6.08 9.64
C VAL A 125 -11.99 -5.53 10.73
N TRP A 126 -12.12 -6.24 11.86
CA TRP A 126 -12.94 -5.77 12.99
C TRP A 126 -12.42 -4.46 13.58
N LYS A 127 -11.10 -4.32 13.71
CA LYS A 127 -10.48 -3.12 14.26
C LYS A 127 -10.83 -1.86 13.46
N TYR A 128 -10.96 -1.96 12.14
CA TYR A 128 -11.23 -0.82 11.26
C TYR A 128 -12.68 -0.73 10.77
N ALA A 129 -13.52 -1.72 11.08
CA ALA A 129 -14.92 -1.75 10.64
C ALA A 129 -15.72 -0.51 11.05
N GLU A 130 -15.57 -0.05 12.30
CA GLU A 130 -16.27 1.13 12.81
C GLU A 130 -15.92 2.37 11.98
N TRP A 131 -14.63 2.61 11.72
CA TRP A 131 -14.19 3.74 10.91
C TRP A 131 -14.76 3.71 9.48
N ILE A 132 -14.82 2.53 8.86
CA ILE A 132 -15.40 2.39 7.52
C ILE A 132 -16.89 2.70 7.54
N LEU A 133 -17.63 2.13 8.50
CA LEU A 133 -19.08 2.28 8.63
C LEU A 133 -19.47 3.72 8.95
N GLU A 134 -18.74 4.41 9.82
CA GLU A 134 -18.96 5.82 10.14
C GLU A 134 -18.78 6.73 8.91
N HIS A 135 -17.90 6.33 7.98
CA HIS A 135 -17.64 7.10 6.76
C HIS A 135 -18.72 6.86 5.68
N ASN A 136 -19.09 5.59 5.48
CA ASN A 136 -20.17 5.20 4.57
C ASN A 136 -20.70 3.81 4.96
N GLU A 137 -21.89 3.78 5.57
CA GLU A 137 -22.51 2.55 6.06
C GLU A 137 -22.76 1.52 4.94
N GLU A 138 -23.26 1.96 3.78
CA GLU A 138 -23.61 1.07 2.67
C GLU A 138 -22.38 0.33 2.13
N VAL A 139 -21.31 1.09 1.91
CA VAL A 139 -20.03 0.55 1.43
C VAL A 139 -19.34 -0.25 2.53
N GLY A 140 -19.46 0.17 3.79
CA GLY A 140 -18.81 -0.50 4.92
C GLY A 140 -19.33 -1.90 5.20
N VAL A 141 -20.59 -2.21 4.87
CA VAL A 141 -21.10 -3.59 4.98
C VAL A 141 -20.37 -4.56 4.01
N TYR A 142 -19.75 -4.06 2.94
CA TYR A 142 -19.05 -4.90 1.96
C TYR A 142 -17.84 -5.63 2.53
N ILE A 143 -17.16 -5.04 3.52
CA ILE A 143 -15.99 -5.68 4.17
C ILE A 143 -16.35 -7.02 4.83
N PHE A 144 -17.62 -7.23 5.18
CA PHE A 144 -18.14 -8.47 5.75
C PHE A 144 -18.85 -9.37 4.72
N THR A 145 -19.47 -8.77 3.71
CA THR A 145 -20.46 -9.46 2.85
C THR A 145 -19.98 -9.79 1.45
N LYS A 146 -18.99 -9.06 0.91
CA LYS A 146 -18.45 -9.25 -0.45
C LYS A 146 -17.10 -9.95 -0.47
N ARG A 147 -16.88 -10.87 0.48
CA ARG A 147 -15.62 -11.63 0.63
C ARG A 147 -15.35 -12.52 -0.60
N PRO A 148 -14.09 -12.66 -1.06
CA PRO A 148 -13.74 -13.53 -2.20
C PRO A 148 -14.21 -14.99 -2.01
N LEU A 149 -14.72 -15.59 -3.10
CA LEU A 149 -15.31 -16.95 -3.09
C LEU A 149 -14.31 -18.04 -2.72
N GLU A 150 -13.06 -17.88 -3.14
CA GLU A 150 -11.99 -18.86 -3.02
C GLU A 150 -11.64 -19.19 -1.56
N ASP A 151 -11.97 -18.28 -0.63
CA ASP A 151 -11.67 -18.39 0.78
C ASP A 151 -12.90 -18.35 1.70
N GLN A 152 -14.12 -18.50 1.17
CA GLN A 152 -15.35 -18.26 1.94
C GLN A 152 -15.44 -19.03 3.27
N GLU A 153 -14.95 -20.27 3.35
CA GLU A 153 -14.98 -21.04 4.60
C GLU A 153 -14.06 -20.48 5.70
N LYS A 154 -12.96 -19.81 5.32
CA LYS A 154 -11.99 -19.22 6.25
C LYS A 154 -12.21 -17.73 6.49
N ASN A 155 -12.68 -17.05 5.45
CA ASN A 155 -12.85 -15.59 5.41
C ASN A 155 -14.30 -15.14 5.69
N SER A 156 -15.23 -16.05 6.01
CA SER A 156 -16.59 -15.69 6.43
C SER A 156 -16.61 -15.19 7.87
N PHE A 157 -17.38 -14.13 8.11
CA PHE A 157 -17.67 -13.62 9.45
C PHE A 157 -18.91 -14.29 10.04
N ASN A 158 -18.95 -14.43 11.37
CA ASN A 158 -20.14 -14.85 12.07
C ASN A 158 -21.26 -13.81 11.90
N GLN A 159 -22.44 -14.25 11.46
CA GLN A 159 -23.56 -13.36 11.14
C GLN A 159 -24.06 -12.58 12.35
N ASP A 160 -24.09 -13.18 13.54
CA ASP A 160 -24.57 -12.54 14.76
C ASP A 160 -23.62 -11.41 15.19
N ASP A 161 -22.31 -11.62 15.04
CA ASP A 161 -21.29 -10.61 15.35
C ASP A 161 -21.37 -9.43 14.39
N VAL A 162 -21.57 -9.68 13.09
CA VAL A 162 -21.78 -8.62 12.08
C VAL A 162 -23.04 -7.84 12.40
N ILE A 163 -24.17 -8.51 12.67
CA ILE A 163 -25.42 -7.83 13.03
C ILE A 163 -25.25 -6.99 14.30
N LYS A 164 -24.50 -7.49 15.29
CA LYS A 164 -24.20 -6.76 16.51
C LYS A 164 -23.33 -5.53 16.25
N CYS A 165 -22.37 -5.62 15.33
CA CYS A 165 -21.55 -4.50 14.90
C CYS A 165 -22.40 -3.40 14.22
N LEU A 166 -23.30 -3.79 13.31
CA LEU A 166 -24.15 -2.87 12.55
C LEU A 166 -25.29 -2.24 13.37
N LYS A 167 -25.51 -2.69 14.61
CA LYS A 167 -26.56 -2.18 15.51
C LYS A 167 -26.06 -1.20 16.56
N LYS A 168 -24.74 -0.97 16.63
CA LYS A 168 -24.16 0.05 17.50
C LYS A 168 -24.44 1.43 16.95
#